data_AF-A0A560L3C0-F1
#
_entry.id   AF-A0A560L3C0-F1
#
_cell.length_a   1.000
_cell.length_b   1.000
_cell.length_c   1.000
_cell.angle_alpha   90.00
_cell.angle_beta   90.00
_cell.angle_gamma   90.00
#
_symmetry.space_group_name_H-M   'P 1'
#
loop_
_entity.id
_entity.type
_entity.pdbx_description
1 polymer ?
#
loop_
_entity_poly.entity_id
_entity_poly.type
_entity_poly.pdbx_seq_one_letter_code
_entity_poly.pdbx_strand_id
1 'polypeptide(L)'
;MKLDLFADGITNISIVAGVVRIDFYVVRPKGQPTNGATSETERDTHLSVNLPLPGFVSSINILQRVLNELLQRGVVSGRPPEDLPRPDA
;
A
#
# COMPACT_ATOMS: atom_id res chain seq x y z
N MET A 1 -20.73 -1.16 11.03
CA MET A 1 -19.68 -0.79 10.06
C MET A 1 -18.64 -1.89 10.09
N LYS A 2 -18.52 -2.66 9.01
CA LYS A 2 -17.56 -3.78 8.94
C LYS A 2 -16.23 -3.21 8.48
N LEU A 3 -15.22 -3.23 9.36
CA LEU A 3 -13.85 -2.82 9.02
C LEU A 3 -13.20 -3.99 8.29
N ASP A 4 -13.29 -4.00 6.95
CA ASP A 4 -12.50 -4.93 6.17
C ASP A 4 -11.04 -4.44 6.20
N LEU A 5 -10.15 -5.16 6.90
CA LEU A 5 -8.74 -4.80 7.08
C LEU A 5 -7.88 -5.14 5.85
N PHE A 6 -8.47 -5.09 4.66
CA PHE A 6 -7.79 -5.40 3.41
C PHE A 6 -7.59 -4.11 2.62
N ALA A 7 -6.37 -3.93 2.11
CA ALA A 7 -5.97 -2.84 1.25
C ALA A 7 -5.20 -3.41 0.06
N ASP A 8 -5.47 -2.88 -1.13
CA ASP A 8 -4.75 -3.27 -2.35
C ASP A 8 -3.41 -2.53 -2.47
N GLY A 9 -3.28 -1.37 -1.82
CA GLY A 9 -2.02 -0.63 -1.81
C GLY A 9 -2.06 0.64 -0.97
N ILE A 10 -0.94 1.35 -1.00
CA ILE A 10 -0.77 2.68 -0.39
C ILE A 10 -0.97 3.73 -1.49
N THR A 11 -1.89 4.67 -1.28
CA THR A 11 -2.12 5.81 -2.17
C THR A 11 -1.17 6.95 -1.83
N ASN A 12 -0.93 7.21 -0.55
CA ASN A 12 -0.18 8.37 -0.10
C ASN A 12 0.53 8.11 1.23
N ILE A 13 1.71 8.71 1.38
CA ILE A 13 2.42 8.84 2.65
C ILE A 13 2.77 10.31 2.82
N SER A 14 2.28 10.93 3.90
CA SER A 14 2.54 12.34 4.18
C SER A 14 3.00 12.53 5.62
N ILE A 15 3.79 13.59 5.85
CA ILE A 15 4.29 13.95 7.17
C ILE A 15 3.82 15.37 7.46
N VAL A 16 2.95 15.52 8.46
CA VAL A 16 2.38 16.81 8.84
C VAL A 16 2.41 16.93 10.36
N ALA A 17 2.96 18.04 10.85
CA ALA A 17 3.01 18.36 12.29
C ALA A 17 3.57 17.23 13.18
N GLY A 18 4.59 16.50 12.69
CA GLY A 18 5.23 15.40 13.44
C GLY A 18 4.43 14.09 13.45
N VAL A 19 3.38 13.99 12.64
CA VAL A 19 2.59 12.78 12.43
C VAL A 19 2.80 12.29 11.00
N VAL A 20 3.06 10.99 10.87
CA VAL A 20 3.10 10.28 9.59
C VAL A 20 1.73 9.71 9.32
N ARG A 21 1.13 10.06 8.19
CA ARG A 21 -0.15 9.55 7.71
C ARG A 21 0.09 8.66 6.49
N ILE A 22 -0.40 7.43 6.55
CA ILE A 22 -0.37 6.46 5.45
C ILE A 22 -1.81 6.19 5.03
N ASP A 23 -2.14 6.54 3.79
CA ASP A 23 -3.45 6.32 3.20
C ASP A 23 -3.41 5.07 2.32
N PHE A 24 -4.30 4.13 2.62
CA PHE A 24 -4.46 2.87 1.90
C PHE A 24 -5.71 2.93 1.02
N TYR A 25 -5.61 2.34 -0.18
CA TYR A 25 -6.75 2.25 -1.08
C TYR A 25 -7.20 0.82 -1.31
N VAL A 26 -8.45 0.69 -1.73
CA VAL A 26 -9.03 -0.53 -2.29
C VAL A 26 -9.52 -0.24 -3.70
N VAL A 27 -9.40 -1.24 -4.57
CA VAL A 27 -9.92 -1.21 -5.93
C VAL A 27 -11.33 -1.80 -5.91
N ARG A 28 -12.33 -0.98 -6.22
CA ARG A 28 -13.73 -1.43 -6.33
C ARG A 28 -14.21 -1.33 -7.77
N PRO A 29 -15.04 -2.28 -8.25
CA PRO A 29 -15.72 -2.14 -9.53
C PRO A 29 -16.67 -0.95 -9.47
N LYS A 30 -16.59 -0.04 -10.44
CA LYS A 30 -17.53 1.07 -10.58
C LYS A 30 -18.75 0.57 -11.37
N GLY A 31 -19.72 0.00 -10.65
CA GLY A 31 -20.99 -0.45 -11.22
C GLY A 31 -20.94 -1.72 -12.09
N GLN A 32 -22.13 -2.20 -12.46
CA GLN A 32 -22.30 -3.35 -13.35
C GLN A 32 -22.07 -2.89 -14.79
N PRO A 33 -21.25 -3.59 -15.60
CA PRO A 33 -20.95 -3.16 -16.95
C PRO A 33 -22.22 -3.20 -17.81
N THR A 34 -22.74 -2.03 -18.17
CA THR A 34 -23.77 -1.91 -19.19
C THR A 34 -23.09 -1.79 -20.56
N ASN A 35 -23.37 -2.72 -21.46
CA ASN A 35 -23.03 -2.66 -22.90
C ASN A 35 -21.55 -2.80 -23.29
N GLY A 36 -20.85 -3.82 -22.77
CA GLY A 36 -19.54 -4.24 -23.31
C GLY A 36 -18.36 -3.30 -23.04
N ALA A 37 -18.56 -2.24 -22.25
CA ALA A 37 -17.48 -1.43 -21.72
C ALA A 37 -16.81 -2.14 -20.54
N THR A 38 -15.48 -2.14 -20.52
CA THR A 38 -14.68 -2.53 -19.35
C THR A 38 -15.17 -1.79 -18.12
N SER A 39 -15.53 -2.51 -17.06
CA SER A 39 -15.84 -1.91 -15.75
C SER A 39 -14.69 -0.97 -15.36
N GLU A 40 -14.99 0.33 -15.29
CA GLU A 40 -14.06 1.28 -14.73
C GLU A 40 -13.79 0.87 -13.27
N THR A 41 -12.53 0.80 -12.88
CA THR A 41 -12.15 0.53 -11.49
C THR A 41 -11.84 1.85 -10.82
N GLU A 42 -12.37 2.05 -9.61
CA GLU A 42 -12.12 3.23 -8.81
C GLU A 42 -11.26 2.87 -7.60
N ARG A 43 -10.21 3.67 -7.36
CA ARG A 43 -9.38 3.57 -6.15
C ARG A 43 -10.00 4.47 -5.09
N ASP A 44 -10.60 3.85 -4.09
CA ASP A 44 -11.16 4.58 -2.95
C ASP A 44 -10.22 4.46 -1.74
N THR A 45 -10.02 5.56 -1.02
CA THR A 45 -9.20 5.55 0.20
C THR A 45 -10.01 4.87 1.30
N HIS A 46 -9.56 3.69 1.70
CA HIS A 46 -10.31 2.79 2.58
C HIS A 46 -9.87 2.89 4.04
N LEU A 47 -8.59 3.18 4.27
CA LEU A 47 -8.01 3.22 5.60
C LEU A 47 -6.87 4.24 5.67
N SER A 48 -6.82 5.03 6.73
CA SER A 48 -5.67 5.89 7.04
C SER A 48 -5.07 5.48 8.38
N VAL A 49 -3.77 5.20 8.38
CA VAL A 49 -3.00 4.94 9.59
C VAL A 49 -2.18 6.18 9.93
N ASN A 50 -2.36 6.71 11.14
CA ASN A 50 -1.65 7.89 11.63
C ASN A 50 -0.71 7.47 12.78
N LEU A 51 0.57 7.75 12.63
CA LEU A 51 1.62 7.36 13.58
C LEU A 51 2.42 8.60 14.01
N PRO A 52 2.76 8.75 15.30
CA PRO A 52 3.79 9.71 15.68
C PRO A 52 5.13 9.29 15.05
N LEU A 53 6.00 10.25 14.72
CA LEU A 53 7.30 9.99 14.07
C LEU A 53 8.13 8.86 14.74
N PRO A 54 8.29 8.80 16.08
CA PRO A 54 9.00 7.70 16.72
C PRO A 54 8.35 6.33 16.51
N GLY A 55 7.02 6.29 16.52
CA GLY A 55 6.25 5.07 16.25
C GLY A 55 6.41 4.61 14.80
N PHE A 56 6.42 5.55 13.85
CA PHE A 56 6.69 5.25 12.45
C PHE A 56 8.08 4.63 12.26
N VAL A 57 9.13 5.25 12.80
CA VAL A 57 10.51 4.73 12.72
C VAL A 57 10.62 3.33 13.31
N SER A 58 10.01 3.11 14.48
CA SER A 58 9.98 1.78 15.10
C SER A 58 9.28 0.74 14.22
N SER A 59 8.14 1.12 13.61
CA SER A 59 7.38 0.22 12.74
C SER A 59 8.16 -0.21 11.50
N ILE A 60 8.93 0.68 10.88
CA ILE A 60 9.76 0.36 9.70
C ILE A 60 10.80 -0.70 10.03
N ASN A 61 11.45 -0.61 11.19
CA ASN A 61 12.45 -1.62 11.59
C ASN A 61 11.83 -3.01 11.75
N ILE A 62 10.61 -3.08 12.31
CA ILE A 62 9.87 -4.34 12.46
C ILE A 62 9.50 -4.89 11.08
N LEU A 63 8.96 -4.05 10.20
CA LEU A 63 8.57 -4.44 8.85
C LEU A 63 9.77 -4.92 8.01
N GLN A 64 10.92 -4.26 8.13
CA GLN A 64 12.17 -4.69 7.49
C GLN A 64 12.62 -6.06 7.99
N ARG A 65 12.57 -6.33 9.30
CA ARG A 65 12.88 -7.65 9.85
C ARG A 65 11.95 -8.72 9.29
N VAL A 66 10.64 -8.46 9.27
CA VAL A 66 9.65 -9.39 8.72
C VAL A 66 9.92 -9.66 7.24
N LEU A 67 10.17 -8.62 6.44
CA LEU A 67 10.51 -8.76 5.02
C LEU A 67 11.73 -9.65 4.82
N ASN A 68 12.80 -9.44 5.59
CA ASN A 68 14.02 -10.24 5.51
C ASN A 68 13.75 -11.71 5.84
N GLU A 69 12.92 -12.01 6.84
CA GLU A 69 12.53 -13.39 7.16
C GLU A 69 11.73 -14.03 6.03
N LEU A 70 10.82 -13.28 5.39
CA LEU A 70 10.04 -13.77 4.25
C LEU A 70 10.91 -14.06 3.03
N LEU A 71 11.91 -13.20 2.77
CA LEU A 71 12.90 -13.40 1.70
C LEU A 71 13.74 -14.66 1.96
N GLN A 72 14.25 -14.83 3.18
CA GLN A 72 15.06 -15.99 3.56
C GLN A 72 14.31 -17.32 3.43
N ARG A 73 13.00 -17.30 3.70
CA ARG A 73 12.12 -18.46 3.56
C ARG A 73 11.64 -18.70 2.12
N GLY A 74 12.00 -17.81 1.17
CA GLY A 74 11.57 -17.89 -0.21
C GLY A 74 10.07 -17.62 -0.43
N VAL A 75 9.39 -17.03 0.56
CA VAL A 75 7.94 -16.70 0.47
C VAL A 75 7.72 -15.49 -0.44
N VAL A 76 8.64 -14.55 -0.41
CA VAL A 76 8.64 -13.35 -1.26
C VAL A 76 9.94 -13.35 -2.05
N SER A 77 9.89 -12.97 -3.32
CA SER A 77 11.07 -12.77 -4.15
C SER A 77 11.41 -11.29 -4.15
N GLY A 78 12.59 -10.94 -3.65
CA GLY A 78 13.09 -9.56 -3.76
C GLY A 78 13.44 -9.32 -5.22
N ARG A 79 12.60 -8.60 -5.97
CA ARG A 79 13.03 -8.07 -7.26
C ARG A 79 14.04 -6.95 -6.96
N PRO A 80 15.30 -7.05 -7.42
CA PRO A 80 16.27 -5.98 -7.22
C PRO A 80 15.73 -4.65 -7.79
N PRO A 81 16.04 -3.50 -7.19
CA PRO A 81 15.61 -2.19 -7.70
C PRO A 81 16.04 -1.92 -9.16
N GLU A 82 17.06 -2.61 -9.66
CA GLU A 82 17.55 -2.49 -11.04
C GLU A 82 16.57 -3.00 -12.11
N ASP A 83 15.61 -3.86 -11.74
CA ASP A 83 14.60 -4.42 -12.65
C ASP A 83 13.27 -3.63 -12.65
N LEU A 84 13.20 -2.50 -11.94
CA LEU A 84 12.07 -1.58 -12.08
C LEU A 84 12.32 -0.72 -13.32
N PRO A 85 11.40 -0.69 -14.32
CA PRO A 85 11.53 0.23 -15.43
C PRO A 85 11.65 1.64 -14.85
N ARG A 86 12.76 2.33 -15.16
CA ARG A 86 12.92 3.73 -14.80
C ARG A 86 11.72 4.47 -15.39
N PRO A 87 10.99 5.28 -14.60
CA PRO A 87 10.03 6.20 -15.17
C PRO A 87 10.85 7.17 -16.02
N ASP A 88 10.79 6.95 -17.33
CA ASP A 88 11.30 7.70 -18.49
C ASP A 88 12.32 8.83 -18.19
N ALA A 89 13.52 8.67 -18.78
CA ALA A 89 14.50 9.73 -18.97
C ALA A 89 14.15 10.59 -20.18
#